data_AF-A0A734IDH7-F1
#
_entry.id   AF-A0A734IDH7-F1
#
_cell.length_a   1.000
_cell.length_b   1.000
_cell.length_c   1.000
_cell.angle_alpha   90.00
_cell.angle_beta   90.00
_cell.angle_gamma   90.00
#
_symmetry.space_group_name_H-M   'P 1'
#
loop_
_entity.id
_entity.type
_entity.pdbx_description
1 polymer ?
#
loop_
_entity_poly.entity_id
_entity_poly.type
_entity_poly.pdbx_seq_one_letter_code
_entity_poly.pdbx_strand_id
1 'polypeptide(L)'
;MNQQLFQKAAGISAGQAARWFPHIDAAMKEFGITAPADQAMFIAQVGHESMGFSAVVENFNYTPSALVATFGKRITQQQADALGRTSGHAARQDAIANLVYSNRLGNKAPGDGWKYRGRGLIQITGLH
;
A
#
# COMPACT_ATOMS: atom_id res chain seq x y z
N MET A 1 11.18 11.31 -19.70
CA MET A 1 11.17 12.64 -19.03
C MET A 1 12.48 12.84 -18.27
N ASN A 2 12.80 14.02 -17.72
CA ASN A 2 13.95 14.17 -16.80
C ASN A 2 13.49 14.23 -15.33
N GLN A 3 14.43 14.09 -14.38
CA GLN A 3 14.12 14.05 -12.94
C GLN A 3 13.44 15.33 -12.44
N GLN A 4 13.84 16.51 -12.93
CA GLN A 4 13.25 17.77 -12.51
C GLN A 4 11.79 17.88 -12.95
N LEU A 5 11.46 17.42 -14.17
CA LEU A 5 10.10 17.37 -14.66
C LEU A 5 9.26 16.36 -13.85
N PHE A 6 9.81 15.18 -13.56
CA PHE A 6 9.16 14.20 -12.70
C PHE A 6 8.86 14.78 -11.30
N GLN A 7 9.83 15.42 -10.67
CA GLN A 7 9.66 16.04 -9.35
C GLN A 7 8.48 17.02 -9.33
N LYS A 8 8.42 17.91 -10.33
CA LYS A 8 7.35 18.91 -10.46
C LYS A 8 6.00 18.24 -10.75
N ALA A 9 5.96 17.26 -11.65
CA ALA A 9 4.74 16.54 -12.03
C ALA A 9 4.17 15.72 -10.86
N ALA A 10 5.03 15.07 -10.07
CA ALA A 10 4.64 14.27 -8.92
C ALA A 10 4.37 15.09 -7.65
N GLY A 11 4.81 16.36 -7.60
CA GLY A 11 4.63 17.21 -6.42
C GLY A 11 5.41 16.73 -5.19
N ILE A 12 6.60 16.15 -5.38
CA ILE A 12 7.38 15.50 -4.31
C ILE A 12 8.70 16.23 -4.00
N SER A 13 9.31 15.87 -2.88
CA SER A 13 10.63 16.39 -2.49
C SER A 13 11.74 15.95 -3.45
N ALA A 14 12.85 16.69 -3.48
CA ALA A 14 14.01 16.34 -4.31
C ALA A 14 14.58 14.95 -3.96
N GLY A 15 14.58 14.57 -2.68
CA GLY A 15 15.03 13.26 -2.23
C GLY A 15 14.13 12.12 -2.71
N GLN A 16 12.81 12.30 -2.67
CA GLN A 16 11.87 11.33 -3.23
C GLN A 16 11.98 11.26 -4.75
N ALA A 17 12.16 12.39 -5.43
CA ALA A 17 12.37 12.42 -6.87
C ALA A 17 13.63 11.65 -7.27
N ALA A 18 14.75 11.88 -6.60
CA ALA A 18 15.99 11.13 -6.83
C ALA A 18 15.82 9.62 -6.59
N ARG A 19 15.09 9.24 -5.53
CA ARG A 19 14.79 7.83 -5.23
C ARG A 19 13.94 7.16 -6.31
N TRP A 20 12.86 7.81 -6.75
CA TRP A 20 11.83 7.16 -7.57
C TRP A 20 12.00 7.34 -9.08
N PHE A 21 12.62 8.44 -9.52
CA PHE A 21 12.81 8.74 -10.93
C PHE A 21 13.38 7.58 -11.76
N PRO A 22 14.49 6.90 -11.37
CA PRO A 22 15.04 5.82 -12.21
C PRO A 22 14.05 4.66 -12.38
N HIS A 23 13.24 4.36 -11.37
CA HIS A 23 12.27 3.26 -11.41
C HIS A 23 11.02 3.62 -12.23
N ILE A 24 10.49 4.83 -12.04
CA ILE A 24 9.31 5.31 -12.76
C ILE A 24 9.61 5.50 -14.24
N ASP A 25 10.75 6.12 -14.58
CA ASP A 25 11.15 6.32 -15.97
C ASP A 25 11.44 4.98 -16.68
N ALA A 26 12.08 4.02 -15.99
CA ALA A 26 12.29 2.67 -16.53
C ALA A 26 10.96 1.94 -16.79
N ALA A 27 10.04 1.92 -15.81
CA ALA A 27 8.74 1.25 -15.97
C ALA A 27 7.91 1.87 -17.10
N MET A 28 7.84 3.21 -17.17
CA MET A 28 7.11 3.86 -18.26
C MET A 28 7.71 3.53 -19.63
N LYS A 29 9.03 3.43 -19.75
CA LYS A 29 9.70 3.02 -21.00
C LYS A 29 9.41 1.56 -21.34
N GLU A 30 9.53 0.66 -20.38
CA GLU A 30 9.28 -0.78 -20.55
C GLU A 30 7.86 -1.04 -21.06
N PHE A 31 6.87 -0.37 -20.47
CA PHE A 31 5.45 -0.54 -20.80
C PHE A 31 4.91 0.44 -21.85
N GLY A 32 5.78 1.22 -22.51
CA GLY A 32 5.39 2.10 -23.61
C GLY A 32 4.55 3.33 -23.22
N ILE A 33 4.55 3.74 -21.95
CA ILE A 33 3.87 4.94 -21.44
C ILE A 33 4.66 6.19 -21.87
N THR A 34 4.46 6.59 -23.13
CA THR A 34 5.27 7.62 -23.80
C THR A 34 4.53 8.93 -24.04
N ALA A 35 3.22 8.89 -24.23
CA ALA A 35 2.42 10.10 -24.45
C ALA A 35 2.43 10.98 -23.18
N PRO A 36 2.59 12.31 -23.29
CA PRO A 36 2.64 13.18 -22.12
C PRO A 36 1.42 13.09 -21.20
N ALA A 37 0.22 12.93 -21.78
CA ALA A 37 -1.02 12.76 -21.02
C ALA A 37 -1.03 11.46 -20.20
N ASP A 38 -0.57 10.36 -20.79
CA ASP A 38 -0.49 9.06 -20.12
C ASP A 38 0.56 9.07 -19.00
N GLN A 39 1.70 9.72 -19.23
CA GLN A 39 2.74 9.90 -18.20
C GLN A 39 2.21 10.72 -17.03
N ALA A 40 1.50 11.81 -17.31
CA ALA A 40 0.90 12.64 -16.27
C ALA A 40 -0.13 11.85 -15.45
N MET A 41 -1.02 11.10 -16.13
CA MET A 41 -2.02 10.27 -15.46
C MET A 41 -1.39 9.15 -14.63
N PHE A 42 -0.39 8.46 -15.19
CA PHE A 42 0.36 7.43 -14.48
C PHE A 42 1.00 7.98 -13.21
N ILE A 43 1.72 9.10 -13.31
CA ILE A 43 2.37 9.76 -12.15
C ILE A 43 1.33 10.18 -11.12
N ALA A 44 0.19 10.74 -11.54
CA ALA A 44 -0.87 11.18 -10.63
C ALA A 44 -1.50 10.01 -9.88
N GLN A 45 -1.86 8.93 -10.56
CA GLN A 45 -2.45 7.73 -9.95
C GLN A 45 -1.47 7.04 -9.01
N VAL A 46 -0.24 6.80 -9.46
CA VAL A 46 0.83 6.24 -8.63
C VAL A 46 1.08 7.11 -7.40
N GLY A 47 1.07 8.44 -7.57
CA GLY A 47 1.20 9.38 -6.46
C GLY A 47 0.06 9.30 -5.47
N HIS A 48 -1.18 9.19 -5.92
CA HIS A 48 -2.35 9.05 -5.05
C HIS A 48 -2.31 7.76 -4.21
N GLU A 49 -2.08 6.62 -4.87
CA GLU A 49 -2.10 5.29 -4.25
C GLU A 49 -0.93 5.07 -3.28
N SER A 50 0.20 5.76 -3.48
CA SER A 50 1.40 5.64 -2.65
C SER A 50 1.56 6.75 -1.60
N MET A 51 0.52 7.55 -1.36
CA MET A 51 0.56 8.70 -0.44
C MET A 51 1.72 9.66 -0.79
N GLY A 52 1.81 10.05 -2.06
CA GLY A 52 2.87 10.90 -2.58
C GLY A 52 4.22 10.20 -2.57
N PHE A 53 4.29 8.95 -3.03
CA PHE A 53 5.52 8.17 -3.13
C PHE A 53 6.23 7.93 -1.78
N SER A 54 5.45 7.83 -0.70
CA SER A 54 5.95 7.64 0.67
C SER A 54 5.62 6.25 1.25
N ALA A 55 4.58 5.59 0.75
CA ALA A 55 4.13 4.28 1.20
C ALA A 55 4.23 3.23 0.08
N VAL A 56 4.81 2.08 0.41
CA VAL A 56 5.03 0.94 -0.53
C VAL A 56 4.61 -0.41 0.05
N VAL A 57 4.22 -0.43 1.33
CA VAL A 57 3.72 -1.60 2.02
C VAL A 57 2.65 -1.10 2.99
N GLU A 58 1.48 -1.71 2.96
CA GLU A 58 0.45 -1.41 3.96
C GLU A 58 0.86 -1.92 5.34
N ASN A 59 0.37 -1.25 6.38
CA ASN A 59 0.54 -1.67 7.77
C ASN A 59 -0.83 -1.89 8.41
N PHE A 60 -0.88 -2.76 9.42
CA PHE A 60 -2.10 -3.09 10.15
C PHE A 60 -2.08 -2.50 11.56
N ASN A 61 -1.47 -1.32 11.74
CA ASN A 61 -1.32 -0.66 13.04
C ASN A 61 -2.58 0.12 13.46
N TYR A 62 -3.71 -0.57 13.52
CA TYR A 62 -5.01 0.01 13.87
C TYR A 62 -5.28 -0.05 15.38
N THR A 63 -6.02 0.93 15.90
CA THR A 63 -6.68 0.80 17.22
C THR A 63 -7.86 -0.17 17.12
N PRO A 64 -8.36 -0.73 18.24
CA PRO A 64 -9.54 -1.59 18.21
C PRO A 64 -10.77 -0.94 17.54
N SER A 65 -11.04 0.33 17.85
CA SER A 65 -12.14 1.08 17.23
C SER A 65 -11.96 1.24 15.72
N ALA A 66 -10.74 1.53 15.26
CA ALA A 66 -10.45 1.67 13.84
C ALA A 66 -10.54 0.32 13.11
N LEU A 67 -10.13 -0.79 13.74
CA LEU A 67 -10.29 -2.13 13.18
C LEU A 67 -11.75 -2.47 12.90
N VAL A 68 -12.65 -2.19 13.84
CA VAL A 68 -14.08 -2.45 13.66
C VAL A 68 -14.67 -1.53 12.61
N ALA A 69 -14.29 -0.25 12.60
CA ALA A 69 -14.75 0.70 11.58
C ALA A 69 -14.31 0.30 10.16
N THR A 70 -13.07 -0.18 9.99
CA THR A 70 -12.52 -0.54 8.67
C THR A 70 -12.90 -1.96 8.24
N PHE A 71 -12.93 -2.92 9.17
CA PHE A 71 -13.03 -4.35 8.88
C PHE A 71 -14.17 -5.06 9.60
N GLY A 72 -15.18 -4.38 10.14
CA GLY A 72 -16.22 -4.98 11.00
C GLY A 72 -17.02 -6.15 10.39
N LYS A 73 -16.98 -6.36 9.06
CA LYS A 73 -17.52 -7.57 8.40
C LYS A 73 -16.61 -8.81 8.51
N ARG A 74 -15.38 -8.62 8.96
CA ARG A 74 -14.28 -9.60 8.94
C ARG A 74 -13.66 -9.79 10.32
N ILE A 75 -13.76 -8.79 11.20
CA ILE A 75 -13.24 -8.82 12.56
C ILE A 75 -14.36 -8.47 13.57
N THR A 76 -14.42 -9.20 14.68
CA THR A 76 -15.34 -8.89 15.79
C THR A 76 -14.73 -7.84 16.72
N GLN A 77 -15.56 -7.20 17.56
CA GLN A 77 -15.06 -6.27 18.58
C GLN A 77 -14.07 -6.95 19.53
N GLN A 78 -14.36 -8.18 19.98
CA GLN A 78 -13.46 -8.95 20.84
C GLN A 78 -12.09 -9.20 20.19
N GLN A 79 -12.07 -9.56 18.90
CA GLN A 79 -10.83 -9.74 18.15
C GLN A 79 -10.08 -8.41 17.96
N ALA A 80 -10.81 -7.32 17.70
CA ALA A 80 -10.22 -6.00 17.58
C ALA A 80 -9.57 -5.52 18.89
N ASP A 81 -10.21 -5.77 20.03
CA ASP A 81 -9.67 -5.44 21.36
C ASP A 81 -8.40 -6.25 21.66
N ALA A 82 -8.37 -7.52 21.29
CA ALA A 82 -7.22 -8.40 21.53
C ALA A 82 -6.03 -8.12 20.60
N LEU A 83 -6.29 -7.69 19.36
CA LEU A 83 -5.26 -7.57 18.32
C LEU A 83 -4.84 -6.12 18.02
N GLY A 84 -5.72 -5.15 18.22
CA GLY A 84 -5.48 -3.74 17.92
C GLY A 84 -4.43 -3.12 18.84
N ARG A 85 -3.84 -2.00 18.41
CA ARG A 85 -2.91 -1.23 19.23
C ARG A 85 -3.64 -0.55 20.38
N THR A 86 -3.16 -0.79 21.59
CA THR A 86 -3.61 -0.14 22.84
C THR A 86 -2.43 0.51 23.54
N SER A 87 -2.66 1.15 24.70
CA SER A 87 -1.56 1.61 25.57
C SER A 87 -0.79 0.44 26.21
N GLY A 88 -1.41 -0.73 26.35
CA GLY A 88 -0.83 -1.90 26.98
C GLY A 88 -0.05 -2.82 26.03
N HIS A 89 -0.31 -2.75 24.73
CA HIS A 89 0.43 -3.52 23.73
C HIS A 89 0.36 -2.91 22.32
N ALA A 90 1.37 -3.23 21.51
CA ALA A 90 1.36 -2.94 20.08
C ALA A 90 0.30 -3.78 19.35
N ALA A 91 -0.11 -3.32 18.15
CA ALA A 91 -0.98 -4.10 17.28
C ALA A 91 -0.30 -5.41 16.86
N ARG A 92 -1.05 -6.52 16.88
CA ARG A 92 -0.64 -7.81 16.30
C ARG A 92 -0.96 -7.84 14.81
N GLN A 93 -0.20 -7.05 14.06
CA GLN A 93 -0.46 -6.73 12.66
C GLN A 93 -0.56 -7.95 11.73
N ASP A 94 0.29 -8.94 11.94
CA ASP A 94 0.30 -10.21 11.21
C ASP A 94 -1.00 -10.99 11.44
N ALA A 95 -1.43 -11.11 12.70
CA ALA A 95 -2.69 -11.75 13.06
C ALA A 95 -3.90 -11.00 12.46
N ILE A 96 -3.89 -9.66 12.49
CA ILE A 96 -4.94 -8.85 11.88
C ILE A 96 -5.00 -9.11 10.37
N ALA A 97 -3.87 -9.03 9.66
CA ALA A 97 -3.85 -9.24 8.21
C ALA A 97 -4.28 -10.65 7.82
N ASN A 98 -3.81 -11.67 8.56
CA ASN A 98 -4.21 -13.06 8.36
C ASN A 98 -5.71 -13.26 8.55
N LEU A 99 -6.32 -12.56 9.50
CA LEU A 99 -7.76 -12.61 9.75
C LEU A 99 -8.55 -11.87 8.65
N VAL A 100 -8.13 -10.66 8.29
CA VAL A 100 -8.81 -9.81 7.31
C VAL A 100 -8.76 -10.38 5.88
N TYR A 101 -7.67 -11.08 5.53
CA TYR A 101 -7.45 -11.63 4.20
C TYR A 101 -7.54 -13.16 4.13
N SER A 102 -7.96 -13.84 5.19
CA SER A 102 -8.17 -15.29 5.19
C SER A 102 -9.15 -15.70 4.09
N ASN A 103 -8.80 -16.72 3.28
CA ASN A 103 -9.61 -17.27 2.19
C ASN A 103 -10.07 -16.24 1.15
N ARG A 104 -9.29 -15.16 0.95
CA ARG A 104 -9.59 -14.08 0.01
C ARG A 104 -8.41 -13.83 -0.91
N LEU A 105 -8.67 -13.32 -2.11
CA LEU A 105 -7.63 -12.92 -3.07
C LEU A 105 -6.62 -14.05 -3.35
N GLY A 106 -7.11 -15.30 -3.39
CA GLY A 106 -6.28 -16.48 -3.58
C GLY A 106 -5.58 -17.03 -2.34
N ASN A 107 -5.59 -16.32 -1.21
CA ASN A 107 -4.96 -16.76 0.03
C ASN A 107 -5.61 -18.05 0.55
N LYS A 108 -4.79 -19.06 0.84
CA LYS A 108 -5.26 -20.41 1.24
C LYS A 108 -4.47 -20.98 2.41
N ALA A 109 -3.20 -20.62 2.55
CA ALA A 109 -2.34 -21.10 3.62
C ALA A 109 -2.37 -20.18 4.85
N PRO A 110 -2.12 -20.73 6.04
CA PRO A 110 -1.87 -19.91 7.23
C PRO A 110 -0.75 -18.91 6.96
N GLY A 111 -0.95 -17.65 7.33
CA GLY A 111 0.05 -16.60 7.12
C GLY A 111 -0.06 -15.87 5.78
N ASP A 112 -0.88 -16.36 4.84
CA ASP A 112 -0.99 -15.74 3.51
C ASP A 112 -1.49 -14.30 3.57
N GLY A 113 -2.42 -13.98 4.49
CA GLY A 113 -2.94 -12.62 4.60
C GLY A 113 -1.86 -11.60 4.94
N TRP A 114 -0.95 -11.92 5.86
CA TRP A 114 0.20 -11.07 6.15
C TRP A 114 1.26 -11.12 5.05
N LYS A 115 1.55 -12.32 4.53
CA LYS A 115 2.57 -12.54 3.50
C LYS A 115 2.22 -11.79 2.22
N TYR A 116 0.97 -11.77 1.80
CA TYR A 116 0.47 -11.16 0.58
C TYR A 116 -0.36 -9.88 0.82
N ARG A 117 -0.12 -9.20 1.94
CA ARG A 117 -0.66 -7.85 2.15
C ARG A 117 -0.20 -6.87 1.06
N GLY A 118 -0.95 -5.79 0.90
CA GLY A 118 -0.76 -4.67 -0.01
C GLY A 118 0.67 -4.17 -0.08
N ARG A 119 1.24 -4.20 -1.29
CA ARG A 119 2.59 -3.70 -1.60
C ARG A 119 2.66 -2.99 -2.94
N GLY A 120 3.78 -2.29 -3.12
CA GLY A 120 4.04 -1.49 -4.31
C GLY A 120 3.31 -0.15 -4.27
N LEU A 121 3.53 0.65 -5.30
CA LEU A 121 2.96 1.99 -5.38
C LEU A 121 1.46 1.99 -5.73
N ILE A 122 0.92 0.87 -6.24
CA ILE A 122 -0.50 0.69 -6.62
C ILE A 122 -1.13 -0.49 -5.83
N GLN A 123 -0.68 -0.68 -4.58
CA GLN A 123 -1.30 -1.59 -3.60
C GLN A 123 -1.76 -2.99 -4.09
N ILE A 124 -0.84 -3.77 -4.66
CA ILE A 124 -1.13 -5.17 -5.06
C ILE A 124 -1.27 -6.04 -3.81
N THR A 125 -2.39 -6.78 -3.72
CA THR A 125 -2.78 -7.55 -2.53
C THR A 125 -3.33 -8.93 -2.93
N GLY A 126 -2.92 -9.97 -2.20
CA GLY A 126 -3.34 -11.35 -2.43
C GLY A 126 -2.29 -12.20 -3.11
N LEU A 127 -2.55 -13.51 -3.12
CA LEU A 127 -1.70 -14.50 -3.76
C LEU A 127 -1.87 -14.52 -5.29
N HIS A 128 -3.03 -14.10 -5.78
CA HIS A 128 -3.40 -14.13 -7.20
C HIS A 128 -3.15 -12.79 -7.90
#